data_AF-A0AAN9VXV9-F1
#
_entry.id   AF-A0AAN9VXV9-F1
#
_cell.length_a   1.000
_cell.length_b   1.000
_cell.length_c   1.000
_cell.angle_alpha   90.00
_cell.angle_beta   90.00
_cell.angle_gamma   90.00
#
_symmetry.space_group_name_H-M   'P 1'
#
loop_
_entity.id
_entity.type
_entity.pdbx_description
1 polymer ?
#
loop_
_entity_poly.entity_id
_entity_poly.type
_entity_poly.pdbx_seq_one_letter_code
_entity_poly.pdbx_strand_id
1 'polypeptide(L)'
;MIEGEQQRALDRANDLCGLNITLEILPLTSNFDVNLFYKDLVVAAMGEDYAEQALGTSAQQIEDLLMRVCRFSHKKRSQGRLLLYLGPKLAIGIGVYSMLRRRPMPKRLWLEKKTNLPVKSSVHNFNAVSV
;
A
#
# COMPACT_ATOMS: atom_id res chain seq x y z
N MET A 1 -15.07 -29.20 -20.07
CA MET A 1 -15.57 -28.87 -18.72
C MET A 1 -14.75 -27.78 -18.01
N ILE A 2 -13.55 -27.42 -18.50
CA ILE A 2 -12.62 -26.47 -17.84
C ILE A 2 -12.93 -25.00 -18.17
N GLU A 3 -13.47 -24.68 -19.35
CA GLU A 3 -13.74 -23.30 -19.78
C GLU A 3 -14.77 -22.55 -18.92
N GLY A 4 -15.79 -23.25 -18.42
CA GLY A 4 -16.82 -22.64 -17.58
C GLY A 4 -16.31 -22.21 -16.20
N GLU A 5 -15.26 -22.86 -15.69
CA GLU A 5 -14.65 -22.48 -14.41
C GLU A 5 -13.73 -21.26 -14.57
N GLN A 6 -13.03 -21.16 -15.70
CA GLN A 6 -12.19 -20.00 -16.04
C GLN A 6 -13.03 -18.73 -16.21
N GLN A 7 -14.16 -18.82 -16.91
CA GLN A 7 -15.08 -17.68 -17.09
C GLN A 7 -15.63 -17.19 -15.74
N ARG A 8 -16.08 -18.11 -14.87
CA ARG A 8 -16.54 -17.76 -13.52
C ARG A 8 -15.48 -17.05 -12.69
N ALA A 9 -14.22 -17.45 -12.83
CA ALA A 9 -13.12 -16.80 -12.13
C ALA A 9 -12.84 -15.38 -12.66
N LEU A 10 -12.98 -15.14 -13.96
CA LEU A 10 -12.88 -13.81 -14.56
C LEU A 10 -14.04 -12.90 -14.14
N ASP A 11 -15.27 -13.41 -14.16
CA ASP A 11 -16.45 -12.66 -13.69
C ASP A 11 -16.28 -12.26 -12.22
N ARG A 12 -15.79 -13.19 -11.39
CA ARG A 12 -15.54 -12.91 -9.99
C ARG A 12 -14.38 -11.94 -9.78
N ALA A 13 -13.36 -11.95 -10.64
CA ALA A 13 -12.29 -10.95 -10.59
C ALA A 13 -12.82 -9.55 -10.91
N ASN A 14 -13.75 -9.43 -11.87
CA ASN A 14 -14.46 -8.17 -12.15
C ASN A 14 -15.31 -7.72 -10.96
N ASP A 15 -16.02 -8.65 -10.29
CA ASP A 15 -16.77 -8.32 -9.08
C ASP A 15 -15.86 -7.78 -7.97
N LEU A 16 -14.68 -8.37 -7.79
CA LEU A 16 -13.68 -7.92 -6.81
C LEU A 16 -13.14 -6.52 -7.14
N CYS A 17 -12.99 -6.19 -8.43
CA CYS A 17 -12.66 -4.84 -8.88
C CYS A 17 -13.74 -3.83 -8.46
N GLY A 18 -15.02 -4.16 -8.67
CA GLY A 18 -16.15 -3.35 -8.21
C GLY A 18 -16.19 -3.11 -6.70
N LEU A 19 -15.64 -4.03 -5.92
CA LEU A 19 -15.50 -3.93 -4.45
C LEU A 19 -14.24 -3.19 -3.98
N ASN A 20 -13.43 -2.63 -4.89
CA ASN A 20 -12.11 -2.03 -4.61
C ASN A 20 -11.13 -3.00 -3.92
N ILE A 21 -11.23 -4.30 -4.21
CA ILE A 21 -10.29 -5.30 -3.70
C ILE A 21 -9.14 -5.47 -4.68
N THR A 22 -7.93 -5.23 -4.20
CA THR A 22 -6.70 -5.36 -4.98
C THR A 22 -6.16 -6.78 -4.94
N LEU A 23 -6.04 -7.42 -6.11
CA LEU A 23 -5.37 -8.70 -6.30
C LEU A 23 -3.91 -8.55 -6.74
N GLU A 24 -3.00 -9.33 -6.13
CA GLU A 24 -1.62 -9.49 -6.58
C GLU A 24 -1.25 -10.97 -6.58
N ILE A 25 -0.43 -11.38 -7.56
CA ILE A 25 -0.01 -12.76 -7.74
C ILE A 25 1.45 -12.90 -7.34
N LEU A 26 1.70 -13.84 -6.43
CA LEU A 26 3.03 -14.16 -5.94
C LEU A 26 3.43 -15.58 -6.41
N PRO A 27 4.12 -15.70 -7.56
CA PRO A 27 4.61 -16.99 -8.02
C PRO A 27 5.72 -17.50 -7.11
N LEU A 28 5.50 -18.67 -6.50
CA LEU A 28 6.45 -19.31 -5.59
C LEU A 28 7.44 -20.24 -6.31
N THR A 29 7.09 -20.70 -7.51
CA THR A 29 7.87 -21.66 -8.29
C THR A 29 8.47 -20.99 -9.51
N SER A 30 9.66 -21.45 -9.92
CA SER A 30 10.37 -20.93 -11.10
C SER A 30 9.60 -21.12 -12.41
N ASN A 31 8.91 -22.25 -12.56
CA ASN A 31 8.16 -22.64 -13.77
C ASN A 31 6.69 -22.19 -13.71
N PHE A 32 6.44 -20.95 -13.32
CA PHE A 32 5.08 -20.43 -13.25
C PHE A 32 4.80 -19.48 -14.42
N ASP A 33 4.05 -19.98 -15.39
CA ASP A 33 3.63 -19.20 -16.56
C ASP A 33 2.37 -18.37 -16.24
N VAL A 34 2.60 -17.11 -15.87
CA VAL A 34 1.50 -16.18 -15.51
C VAL A 34 0.60 -15.85 -16.71
N ASN A 35 1.14 -15.95 -17.93
CA ASN A 35 0.45 -15.63 -19.17
C ASN A 35 -0.69 -16.59 -19.52
N LEU A 36 -0.74 -17.77 -18.92
CA LEU A 36 -1.73 -18.80 -19.27
C LEU A 36 -3.16 -18.44 -18.83
N PHE A 37 -3.31 -17.64 -17.76
CA PHE A 37 -4.62 -17.35 -17.16
C PHE A 37 -4.59 -16.13 -16.25
N TYR A 38 -3.56 -16.05 -15.43
CA TYR A 38 -3.44 -15.08 -14.36
C TYR A 38 -3.23 -13.63 -14.87
N LYS A 39 -2.66 -13.47 -16.07
CA LYS A 39 -2.59 -12.18 -16.75
C LYS A 39 -3.99 -11.59 -16.98
N ASP A 40 -4.89 -12.37 -17.58
CA ASP A 40 -6.24 -11.91 -17.91
C ASP A 40 -7.04 -11.60 -16.64
N LEU A 41 -6.83 -12.39 -15.58
CA LEU A 41 -7.44 -12.17 -14.27
C LEU A 41 -6.97 -10.85 -13.63
N VAL A 42 -5.67 -10.54 -13.68
CA VAL A 42 -5.13 -9.29 -13.13
C VAL A 42 -5.52 -8.09 -13.98
N VAL A 43 -5.52 -8.21 -15.30
CA VAL A 43 -5.97 -7.15 -16.22
C VAL A 43 -7.43 -6.82 -15.96
N ALA A 44 -8.30 -7.82 -15.83
CA ALA A 44 -9.70 -7.62 -15.47
C ALA A 44 -9.86 -6.93 -14.10
N ALA A 45 -9.01 -7.28 -13.13
CA ALA A 45 -9.11 -6.73 -11.78
C ALA A 45 -8.53 -5.32 -11.60
N MET A 46 -7.53 -4.91 -12.39
CA MET A 46 -6.70 -3.72 -12.10
C MET A 46 -6.43 -2.80 -13.29
N GLY A 47 -6.77 -3.20 -14.51
CA GLY A 47 -6.39 -2.51 -15.75
C GLY A 47 -4.96 -2.81 -16.21
N GLU A 48 -4.69 -2.54 -17.50
CA GLU A 48 -3.46 -2.94 -18.19
C GLU A 48 -2.19 -2.33 -17.55
N ASP A 49 -2.22 -1.05 -17.15
CA ASP A 49 -1.07 -0.34 -16.60
C ASP A 49 -0.55 -0.90 -15.26
N TYR A 50 -1.43 -1.52 -14.47
CA TYR A 50 -1.09 -2.12 -13.19
C TYR A 50 -0.74 -3.60 -13.31
N ALA A 51 -1.19 -4.25 -14.39
CA ALA A 51 -0.96 -5.67 -14.61
C ALA A 51 0.53 -5.99 -14.74
N GLU A 52 1.31 -5.21 -15.50
CA GLU A 52 2.75 -5.47 -15.65
C GLU A 52 3.53 -5.40 -14.33
N GLN A 53 3.10 -4.54 -13.39
CA GLN A 53 3.74 -4.46 -12.07
C GLN A 53 3.28 -5.57 -11.12
N ALA A 54 2.05 -6.06 -11.28
CA ALA A 54 1.49 -7.14 -10.48
C ALA A 54 1.90 -8.54 -10.99
N LEU A 55 2.42 -8.64 -12.22
CA LEU A 55 2.98 -9.83 -12.86
C LEU A 55 4.50 -9.89 -12.71
N GLY A 56 5.02 -9.80 -11.49
CA GLY A 56 6.46 -9.92 -11.26
C GLY A 56 6.98 -11.34 -11.51
N THR A 57 8.26 -11.42 -11.89
CA THR A 57 9.03 -12.63 -12.17
C THR A 57 8.96 -13.66 -11.03
N SER A 58 9.06 -14.95 -11.37
CA SER A 58 9.14 -16.03 -10.39
C SER A 58 10.26 -15.77 -9.39
N ALA A 59 9.90 -15.71 -8.10
CA ALA A 59 10.86 -15.46 -7.05
C ALA A 59 11.55 -16.78 -6.70
N GLN A 60 12.88 -16.83 -6.86
CA GLN A 60 13.67 -18.02 -6.50
C GLN A 60 14.15 -17.96 -5.05
N GLN A 61 14.21 -16.76 -4.47
CA GLN A 61 14.69 -16.50 -3.11
C GLN A 61 13.60 -15.87 -2.25
N ILE A 62 13.67 -16.11 -0.94
CA ILE A 62 12.71 -15.58 0.03
C ILE A 62 12.84 -14.06 0.13
N GLU A 63 14.05 -13.53 -0.03
CA GLU A 63 14.33 -12.09 -0.03
C GLU A 63 13.52 -11.35 -1.12
N ASP A 64 13.43 -11.93 -2.31
CA ASP A 64 12.66 -11.35 -3.43
C ASP A 64 11.16 -11.34 -3.13
N LEU A 65 10.64 -12.42 -2.53
CA LEU A 65 9.26 -12.48 -2.06
C LEU A 65 8.99 -11.43 -0.98
N LEU A 66 9.90 -11.28 -0.01
CA LEU A 66 9.77 -10.30 1.06
C LEU A 66 9.73 -8.87 0.54
N MET A 67 10.61 -8.53 -0.42
CA MET A 67 10.62 -7.20 -1.05
C MET A 67 9.28 -6.92 -1.74
N ARG A 68 8.73 -7.92 -2.43
CA ARG A 68 7.46 -7.78 -3.15
C ARG A 68 6.26 -7.63 -2.21
N VAL A 69 6.17 -8.48 -1.19
CA VAL A 69 5.15 -8.36 -0.14
C VAL A 69 5.25 -7.00 0.58
N CYS A 70 6.47 -6.53 0.85
CA CYS A 70 6.68 -5.20 1.43
C CYS A 70 6.17 -4.09 0.51
N ARG A 71 6.45 -4.17 -0.81
CA ARG A 71 5.99 -3.19 -1.81
C ARG A 71 4.46 -3.12 -1.86
N PHE A 72 3.78 -4.27 -1.76
CA PHE A 72 2.32 -4.32 -1.78
C PHE A 72 1.69 -3.79 -0.50
N SER A 73 2.20 -4.26 0.65
CA SER A 73 1.66 -3.91 1.97
C SER A 73 1.76 -2.41 2.25
N HIS A 74 2.83 -1.76 1.77
CA HIS A 74 3.05 -0.33 1.97
C HIS A 74 2.49 0.50 0.81
N LYS A 75 1.25 0.97 0.95
CA LYS A 75 0.67 1.96 0.03
C LYS A 75 1.48 3.26 0.03
N LYS A 76 1.60 3.90 -1.15
CA LYS A 76 2.27 5.20 -1.31
C LYS A 76 1.62 6.23 -0.39
N ARG A 77 2.40 6.80 0.53
CA ARG A 77 1.96 7.86 1.45
C ARG A 77 2.80 9.11 1.24
N SER A 78 2.19 10.13 0.64
CA SER A 78 2.83 11.43 0.48
C SER A 78 2.96 12.13 1.84
N GLN A 79 4.10 12.77 2.08
CA GLN A 79 4.33 13.63 3.25
C GLN A 79 3.61 14.96 3.12
N GLY A 80 3.43 15.43 1.89
CA GLY A 80 2.77 16.68 1.57
C GLY A 80 2.69 16.90 0.06
N ARG A 81 1.73 17.69 -0.38
CA ARG A 81 1.57 18.11 -1.77
C ARG A 81 2.03 19.56 -1.91
N LEU A 82 2.88 19.83 -2.88
CA LEU A 82 3.46 21.15 -3.15
C LEU A 82 3.20 21.55 -4.59
N LEU A 83 3.23 22.84 -4.88
CA LEU A 83 3.23 23.36 -6.24
C LEU A 83 4.68 23.66 -6.66
N LEU A 84 5.15 22.99 -7.71
CA LEU A 84 6.41 23.31 -8.36
C LEU A 84 6.15 24.32 -9.47
N TYR A 85 6.64 25.55 -9.28
CA TYR A 85 6.55 26.60 -10.29
C TYR A 85 7.74 26.51 -11.24
N LEU A 86 7.48 26.26 -12.53
CA LEU A 86 8.49 26.33 -13.59
C LEU A 86 8.60 27.75 -14.16
N GLY A 87 7.61 28.60 -13.86
CA GLY A 87 7.58 30.01 -14.20
C GLY A 87 6.31 30.68 -13.65
N PRO A 88 6.08 31.97 -13.93
CA PRO A 88 4.97 32.74 -13.36
C PRO A 88 3.57 32.28 -13.81
N LYS A 89 3.48 31.49 -14.89
CA LYS A 89 2.21 30.98 -15.45
C LYS A 89 2.11 29.46 -15.47
N LEU A 90 3.16 28.74 -15.03
CA LEU A 90 3.20 27.28 -15.09
C LEU A 90 3.58 26.70 -13.74
N ALA A 91 2.63 26.00 -13.13
CA ALA A 91 2.80 25.30 -11.87
C ALA A 91 2.32 23.85 -12.00
N ILE A 92 3.05 22.92 -11.39
CA ILE A 92 2.76 21.49 -11.37
C ILE A 92 2.51 21.05 -9.92
N GLY A 93 1.42 20.34 -9.67
CA GLY A 93 1.17 19.72 -8.37
C GLY A 93 2.04 18.47 -8.18
N ILE A 94 2.91 18.49 -7.18
CA ILE A 94 3.83 17.38 -6.88
C ILE A 94 3.54 16.82 -5.49
N GLY A 95 3.55 15.49 -5.37
CA GLY A 95 3.56 14.81 -4.08
C GLY A 95 5.00 14.57 -3.61
N VAL A 96 5.34 15.04 -2.40
CA VAL A 96 6.62 14.75 -1.76
C VAL A 96 6.53 13.42 -1.04
N TYR A 97 7.50 12.53 -1.25
CA TYR A 97 7.56 11.20 -0.64
C TYR A 97 8.88 11.03 0.13
N SER A 98 8.83 10.35 1.27
CA SER A 98 10.02 9.98 2.05
C SER A 98 10.32 8.52 1.79
N MET A 99 11.30 8.23 0.93
CA MET A 99 11.70 6.83 0.64
C MET A 99 12.38 6.18 1.84
N LEU A 100 13.17 6.96 2.58
CA LEU A 100 13.82 6.54 3.80
C LEU A 100 13.26 7.36 4.96
N ARG A 101 12.99 6.71 6.09
CA ARG A 101 12.57 7.36 7.33
C ARG A 101 13.30 6.71 8.49
N ARG A 102 13.89 7.53 9.36
CA ARG A 102 14.42 7.05 10.64
C ARG A 102 13.29 6.38 11.41
N ARG A 103 13.53 5.18 11.95
CA ARG A 103 12.58 4.45 12.79
C ARG A 103 12.94 4.65 14.27
N PRO A 104 12.48 5.74 14.93
CA PRO A 104 12.71 5.90 16.36
C PRO A 104 11.90 4.86 17.13
N MET A 105 12.37 4.50 18.32
CA MET A 105 11.59 3.72 19.28
C MET A 105 10.23 4.39 19.50
N PRO A 106 9.10 3.64 19.48
CA PRO A 106 7.80 4.19 19.83
C PRO A 106 7.85 4.86 21.20
N LYS A 107 7.15 5.99 21.33
CA LYS A 107 7.09 6.72 22.60
C LYS A 107 6.39 5.86 23.65
N ARG A 108 6.82 5.98 24.92
CA ARG A 108 6.13 5.35 26.04
C ARG A 108 4.67 5.81 26.08
N LEU A 109 3.78 4.87 26.37
CA LEU A 109 2.35 5.12 26.59
C LEU A 109 2.08 5.13 28.10
N TRP A 110 1.37 6.15 28.59
CA TRP A 110 0.96 6.21 29.98
C TRP A 110 -0.28 5.36 30.18
N LEU A 111 -0.26 4.48 31.18
CA LEU A 111 -1.34 3.55 31.47
C LEU A 111 -1.88 3.77 32.88
N GLU A 112 -3.18 3.59 33.07
CA GLU A 112 -3.79 3.58 34.39
C GLU A 112 -3.45 2.27 35.13
N LYS A 113 -2.97 2.36 36.37
CA LYS A 113 -2.48 1.19 37.13
C LYS A 113 -3.53 0.08 37.33
N LYS A 114 -4.81 0.45 37.45
CA LYS A 114 -5.89 -0.51 37.77
C LYS A 114 -6.46 -1.19 36.52
N THR A 115 -6.62 -0.46 35.43
CA THR A 115 -7.33 -0.91 34.23
C THR A 115 -6.39 -1.18 33.04
N ASN A 116 -5.12 -0.74 33.13
CA ASN A 116 -4.15 -0.74 32.04
C ASN A 116 -4.63 -0.01 30.77
N LEU A 117 -5.60 0.89 30.90
CA LEU A 117 -6.09 1.70 29.79
C LEU A 117 -5.18 2.91 29.54
N PRO A 118 -5.07 3.38 28.28
CA PRO A 118 -4.25 4.55 27.94
C PRO A 118 -4.80 5.84 28.56
N VAL A 119 -3.91 6.61 29.18
CA VAL A 119 -4.24 7.89 29.83
C VAL A 119 -4.03 9.05 28.86
N LYS A 120 -5.02 9.95 28.78
CA LYS A 120 -4.93 11.20 28.01
C LYS A 120 -4.19 12.27 28.84
N SER A 121 -3.09 12.80 28.31
CA SER A 121 -2.37 13.92 28.91
C SER A 121 -2.86 15.25 28.32
N SER A 122 -3.21 16.22 29.17
CA SER A 122 -3.58 17.59 28.75
C SER A 122 -2.66 18.58 29.46
N VAL A 123 -1.95 19.40 28.69
CA VAL A 123 -1.02 20.41 29.19
C VAL A 123 -1.71 21.76 29.14
N HIS A 124 -1.78 22.45 30.28
CA HIS A 124 -2.34 23.79 30.40
C HIS A 124 -1.25 24.76 30.87
N ASN A 125 -1.13 25.90 30.20
CA ASN A 125 -0.19 26.95 30.57
C ASN A 125 -0.96 28.06 31.30
N PHE A 126 -0.52 28.44 32.49
CA PHE A 126 -1.13 29.51 33.28
C PHE A 126 -0.15 30.68 33.42
N ASN A 127 -0.63 31.91 33.23
CA ASN A 127 0.18 33.10 33.43
C ASN A 127 0.34 33.37 34.93
N ALA A 128 1.59 33.46 35.39
CA ALA A 128 1.92 33.88 36.74
C ALA A 128 1.84 35.41 36.83
N VAL A 129 0.64 35.99 36.82
CA VAL A 129 0.44 37.40 37.19
C VAL A 129 -0.73 37.46 38.16
N SER A 130 -0.42 37.53 39.45
CA SER A 130 -1.26 38.05 40.55
C SER A 130 -0.43 38.06 41.83
N VAL A 131 0.20 39.19 42.14
CA VAL A 131 0.15 40.02 43.37
C VAL A 131 1.33 40.99 43.34
#